data_AF-A0A7K8HNZ3-F1
#
_entry.id   AF-A0A7K8HNZ3-F1
#
_cell.length_a   1.000
_cell.length_b   1.000
_cell.length_c   1.000
_cell.angle_alpha   90.00
_cell.angle_beta   90.00
_cell.angle_gamma   90.00
#
_symmetry.space_group_name_H-M   'P 1'
#
loop_
_entity.id
_entity.type
_entity.pdbx_description
1 polymer ?
#
loop_
_entity_poly.entity_id
_entity_poly.type
_entity_poly.pdbx_seq_one_letter_code
_entity_poly.pdbx_strand_id
1 'polypeptide(L)'
;RWVLSLECKGSRNFLGALRRAVEVDFKDKDKHQSQGLYLLTTGIPDQETHTVSAYVAEVCRGFDLQLHVCLFSVTKDTDSSGVIPARYASPRETARAFKEMVQAAKGRLHCFGEAGIFESDDITSIISEVEKAQNYSQKCAFLVESLKQRS
;
A
#
# COMPACT_ATOMS: atom_id res chain seq x y z
N ARG A 1 27.56 -12.68 -9.86
CA ARG A 1 26.19 -12.50 -9.31
C ARG A 1 26.25 -12.55 -7.77
N TRP A 2 26.84 -11.54 -7.14
CA TRP A 2 27.03 -11.50 -5.68
C TRP A 2 25.72 -11.20 -4.92
N VAL A 3 24.79 -10.47 -5.56
CA VAL A 3 23.49 -10.14 -4.94
C VAL A 3 22.59 -11.37 -4.79
N LEU A 4 22.73 -12.36 -5.68
CA LEU A 4 21.95 -13.60 -5.63
C LEU A 4 22.49 -14.61 -4.61
N SER A 5 23.69 -14.39 -4.08
CA SER A 5 24.26 -15.19 -2.99
C SER A 5 23.97 -14.60 -1.61
N LEU A 6 23.22 -13.49 -1.54
CA LEU A 6 22.78 -12.92 -0.27
C LEU A 6 21.59 -13.72 0.27
N GLU A 7 21.74 -14.25 1.47
CA GLU A 7 20.61 -14.83 2.20
C GLU A 7 19.91 -13.74 3.01
N CYS A 8 18.58 -13.74 2.99
CA CYS A 8 17.77 -12.89 3.86
C CYS A 8 18.08 -13.22 5.33
N LYS A 9 18.57 -12.23 6.08
CA LYS A 9 18.87 -12.34 7.51
C LYS A 9 18.23 -11.19 8.28
N GLY A 10 17.94 -11.42 9.56
CA GLY A 10 17.34 -10.43 10.44
C GLY A 10 15.84 -10.60 10.60
N SER A 11 15.22 -9.59 11.21
CA SER A 11 13.80 -9.56 11.56
C SER A 11 13.07 -8.48 10.75
N ARG A 12 11.74 -8.48 10.76
CA ARG A 12 10.90 -7.45 10.15
C ARG A 12 10.61 -6.34 11.16
N ASN A 13 11.68 -5.75 11.70
CA ASN A 13 11.61 -4.62 12.63
C ASN A 13 11.23 -3.33 11.89
N PHE A 14 9.97 -3.26 11.45
CA PHE A 14 9.45 -2.13 10.70
C PHE A 14 9.47 -0.85 11.53
N LEU A 15 9.04 -0.91 12.80
CA LEU A 15 8.96 0.27 13.64
C LEU A 15 10.34 0.94 13.83
N GLY A 16 11.40 0.13 14.03
CA GLY A 16 12.77 0.65 14.13
C GLY A 16 13.26 1.28 12.82
N ALA A 17 12.99 0.63 11.68
CA ALA A 17 13.33 1.16 10.37
C ALA A 17 12.59 2.48 10.08
N LEU A 18 11.30 2.53 10.39
CA LEU A 18 10.45 3.71 10.22
C LEU A 18 10.94 4.88 11.07
N ARG A 19 11.20 4.67 12.36
CA ARG A 19 11.79 5.69 13.26
C ARG A 19 13.08 6.26 12.67
N ARG A 20 14.00 5.40 12.26
CA ARG A 20 15.27 5.82 11.65
C ARG A 20 15.04 6.67 10.41
N ALA A 21 14.18 6.23 9.48
CA ALA A 21 13.90 7.00 8.28
C ALA A 21 13.34 8.39 8.64
N VAL A 22 12.30 8.40 9.48
CA VAL A 22 11.55 9.58 9.91
C VAL A 22 12.40 10.60 10.66
N GLU A 23 13.29 10.15 11.54
CA GLU A 23 14.06 11.02 12.45
C GLU A 23 15.43 11.39 11.87
N VAL A 24 16.01 10.54 11.01
CA VAL A 24 17.37 10.73 10.49
C VAL A 24 17.40 11.17 9.04
N ASP A 25 16.60 10.54 8.18
CA ASP A 25 16.70 10.71 6.73
C ASP A 25 15.79 11.84 6.22
N PHE A 26 14.70 12.09 6.94
CA PHE A 26 13.78 13.19 6.65
C PHE A 26 14.05 14.42 7.53
N LYS A 27 15.27 14.95 7.54
CA LYS A 27 15.60 16.18 8.29
C LYS A 27 15.05 17.47 7.66
N ASP A 28 14.63 17.38 6.39
CA ASP A 28 14.14 18.50 5.58
C ASP A 28 12.65 18.34 5.20
N LYS A 29 11.83 17.72 6.06
CA LYS A 29 10.38 17.54 5.81
C LYS A 29 9.67 18.86 5.55
N ASP A 30 10.05 19.89 6.30
CA ASP A 30 9.44 21.22 6.22
C ASP A 30 9.70 21.93 4.89
N LYS A 31 10.67 21.45 4.10
CA LYS A 31 11.04 22.05 2.81
C LYS A 31 10.21 21.51 1.64
N HIS A 32 9.45 20.43 1.84
CA HIS A 32 8.71 19.76 0.77
C HIS A 32 7.22 19.79 1.06
N GLN A 33 6.42 20.16 0.06
CA GLN A 33 4.97 20.28 0.21
C GLN A 33 4.29 18.93 0.45
N SER A 34 4.83 17.85 -0.12
CA SER A 34 4.30 16.50 0.02
C SER A 34 5.43 15.47 -0.11
N GLN A 35 5.41 14.43 0.73
CA GLN A 35 6.43 13.39 0.76
C GLN A 35 5.79 12.00 0.89
N GLY A 36 6.44 10.99 0.32
CA GLY A 36 5.98 9.60 0.36
C GLY A 36 7.07 8.66 0.85
N LEU A 37 6.72 7.78 1.79
CA LEU A 37 7.52 6.64 2.21
C LEU A 37 6.97 5.37 1.58
N TYR A 38 7.83 4.57 0.96
CA TYR A 38 7.45 3.30 0.35
C TYR A 38 8.04 2.13 1.15
N LEU A 39 7.16 1.28 1.68
CA LEU A 39 7.54 0.02 2.31
C LEU A 39 7.39 -1.12 1.31
N LEU A 40 8.50 -1.75 0.96
CA LEU A 40 8.54 -2.99 0.18
C LEU A 40 8.69 -4.16 1.15
N THR A 41 7.72 -5.06 1.20
CA THR A 41 7.72 -6.17 2.17
C THR A 41 7.03 -7.40 1.63
N THR A 42 7.36 -8.56 2.19
CA THR A 42 6.74 -9.85 1.85
C THR A 42 5.93 -10.45 3.00
N GLY A 43 5.93 -9.81 4.17
CA GLY A 43 5.26 -10.35 5.35
C GLY A 43 4.99 -9.31 6.43
N ILE A 44 4.18 -9.71 7.40
CA ILE A 44 3.77 -8.86 8.53
C ILE A 44 4.97 -8.33 9.34
N PRO A 45 4.90 -7.12 9.90
CA PRO A 45 5.90 -6.63 10.84
C PRO A 45 6.00 -7.47 12.11
N ASP A 46 7.15 -7.42 12.78
CA ASP A 46 7.33 -8.08 14.09
C ASP A 46 6.61 -7.36 15.23
N GLN A 47 6.23 -6.09 15.02
CA GLN A 47 5.49 -5.29 15.97
C GLN A 47 3.97 -5.44 15.79
N GLU A 48 3.23 -5.27 16.88
CA GLU A 48 1.77 -5.31 16.85
C GLU A 48 1.20 -4.19 15.96
N THR A 49 0.22 -4.55 15.12
CA THR A 49 -0.37 -3.66 14.12
C THR A 49 -0.81 -2.33 14.73
N HIS A 50 -1.54 -2.36 15.85
CA HIS A 50 -2.06 -1.15 16.47
C HIS A 50 -0.95 -0.19 16.93
N THR A 51 0.16 -0.72 17.46
CA THR A 51 1.32 0.08 17.91
C THR A 51 1.96 0.77 16.72
N VAL A 52 2.12 0.04 15.62
CA VAL A 52 2.67 0.59 14.38
C VAL A 52 1.72 1.63 13.77
N SER A 53 0.43 1.32 13.63
CA SER A 53 -0.59 2.23 13.10
C SER A 53 -0.65 3.54 13.89
N ALA A 54 -0.57 3.48 15.23
CA ALA A 54 -0.57 4.66 16.08
C ALA A 54 0.65 5.55 15.82
N TYR A 55 1.85 4.97 15.77
CA TYR A 55 3.08 5.71 15.48
C TYR A 55 3.08 6.30 14.06
N VAL A 56 2.60 5.54 13.07
CA VAL A 56 2.44 6.02 11.69
C VAL A 56 1.48 7.21 11.64
N ALA A 57 0.33 7.13 12.31
CA ALA A 57 -0.62 8.24 12.38
C ALA A 57 -0.01 9.49 13.03
N GLU A 58 0.81 9.33 14.07
CA GLU A 58 1.49 10.43 14.73
C GLU A 58 2.49 11.12 13.78
N VAL A 59 3.36 10.35 13.16
CA VAL A 59 4.39 10.86 12.25
C VAL A 59 3.79 11.53 11.01
N CYS A 60 2.71 10.97 10.47
CA CYS A 60 2.02 11.48 9.28
C CYS A 60 1.05 12.64 9.56
N ARG A 61 0.77 12.99 10.83
CA ARG A 61 -0.08 14.14 11.18
C ARG A 61 0.66 15.47 11.17
N GLY A 62 1.96 15.45 11.48
CA GLY A 62 2.78 16.67 11.59
C GLY A 62 3.21 17.25 10.24
N PHE A 63 3.26 16.42 9.20
CA PHE A 63 3.76 16.76 7.86
C PHE A 63 2.89 16.06 6.81
N ASP A 64 2.82 16.57 5.58
CA ASP A 64 2.15 15.86 4.47
C ASP A 64 3.02 14.68 3.99
N LEU A 65 3.21 13.71 4.88
CA LEU A 65 3.98 12.49 4.67
C LEU A 65 3.01 11.31 4.62
N GLN A 66 3.04 10.55 3.53
CA GLN A 66 2.20 9.37 3.33
C GLN A 66 3.05 8.09 3.37
N LEU A 67 2.50 7.02 3.93
CA LEU A 67 3.12 5.68 3.89
C LEU A 67 2.39 4.80 2.87
N HIS A 68 3.06 4.46 1.79
CA HIS A 68 2.61 3.50 0.81
C HIS A 68 3.26 2.14 1.06
N VAL A 69 2.53 1.05 0.80
CA VAL A 69 3.01 -0.31 1.00
C VAL A 69 2.86 -1.10 -0.29
N CYS A 70 3.96 -1.73 -0.72
CA CYS A 70 3.95 -2.77 -1.74
C CYS A 70 4.21 -4.11 -1.05
N LEU A 71 3.14 -4.89 -0.87
CA LEU A 71 3.18 -6.22 -0.29
C LEU A 71 3.34 -7.27 -1.39
N PHE A 72 4.44 -8.00 -1.39
CA PHE A 72 4.64 -9.13 -2.29
C PHE A 72 4.32 -10.43 -1.57
N SER A 73 3.20 -11.06 -1.93
CA SER A 73 2.73 -12.32 -1.38
C SER A 73 2.98 -13.46 -2.38
N VAL A 74 3.83 -14.41 -2.00
CA VAL A 74 4.01 -15.64 -2.78
C VAL A 74 2.89 -16.62 -2.41
N THR A 75 1.86 -16.68 -3.25
CA THR A 75 0.86 -17.77 -3.20
C THR A 75 1.36 -18.89 -4.09
N LYS A 76 2.21 -19.78 -3.57
CA LYS A 76 2.51 -21.05 -4.25
C LYS A 76 2.10 -22.23 -3.37
N ASP A 77 1.37 -23.14 -4.00
CA ASP A 77 1.16 -24.54 -3.60
C ASP A 77 2.48 -25.30 -3.65
N THR A 78 3.45 -24.93 -2.81
CA THR A 78 4.75 -25.59 -2.74
C THR A 78 4.89 -26.32 -1.42
N ASP A 79 4.54 -27.61 -1.49
CA ASP A 79 5.32 -28.64 -0.81
C ASP A 79 6.82 -28.36 -1.01
N SER A 80 7.58 -28.41 0.07
CA SER A 80 9.05 -28.40 0.13
C SER A 80 9.80 -27.08 -0.19
N SER A 81 10.29 -26.47 0.89
CA SER A 81 11.51 -25.64 1.00
C SER A 81 11.54 -24.24 0.35
N GLY A 82 11.51 -23.20 1.20
CA GLY A 82 12.31 -21.99 0.98
C GLY A 82 11.61 -20.64 1.09
N VAL A 83 10.28 -20.56 1.01
CA VAL A 83 9.59 -19.27 1.16
C VAL A 83 9.19 -19.11 2.62
N ILE A 84 9.96 -18.31 3.37
CA ILE A 84 9.71 -18.03 4.79
C ILE A 84 8.27 -17.49 4.92
N PRO A 85 7.32 -18.28 5.46
CA PRO A 85 6.02 -17.74 5.79
C PRO A 85 6.24 -16.68 6.87
N ALA A 86 5.42 -15.64 6.91
CA ALA A 86 5.30 -14.85 8.13
C ALA A 86 5.02 -15.84 9.28
N ARG A 87 5.97 -16.00 10.22
CA ARG A 87 5.98 -17.06 11.25
C ARG A 87 4.69 -17.16 12.09
N TYR A 88 3.74 -16.24 11.94
CA TYR A 88 2.56 -16.07 12.78
C TYR A 88 1.33 -15.44 12.08
N ALA A 89 1.35 -15.17 10.77
CA ALA A 89 0.21 -14.53 10.09
C ALA A 89 -0.03 -15.04 8.67
N SER A 90 -1.30 -15.26 8.32
CA SER A 90 -1.72 -15.57 6.96
C SER A 90 -1.51 -14.38 5.99
N PRO A 91 -1.47 -14.62 4.67
CA PRO A 91 -1.42 -13.54 3.68
C PRO A 91 -2.56 -12.52 3.86
N ARG A 92 -3.76 -13.00 4.20
CA ARG A 92 -4.94 -12.15 4.45
C ARG A 92 -4.77 -11.28 5.69
N GLU A 93 -4.27 -11.83 6.79
CA GLU A 93 -4.00 -11.07 8.00
C GLU A 93 -2.90 -10.03 7.80
N THR A 94 -1.87 -10.39 7.03
CA THR A 94 -0.78 -9.49 6.65
C THR A 94 -1.31 -8.31 5.81
N ALA A 95 -2.10 -8.58 4.77
CA ALA A 95 -2.70 -7.55 3.94
C ALA A 95 -3.62 -6.62 4.77
N ARG A 96 -4.43 -7.19 5.66
CA ARG A 96 -5.28 -6.41 6.58
C ARG A 96 -4.47 -5.51 7.51
N ALA A 97 -3.38 -6.02 8.08
CA ALA A 97 -2.51 -5.23 8.95
C ALA A 97 -1.91 -4.03 8.21
N PHE A 98 -1.39 -4.24 7.00
CA PHE A 98 -0.85 -3.14 6.21
C PHE A 98 -1.94 -2.18 5.72
N LYS A 99 -3.15 -2.66 5.43
CA LYS A 99 -4.30 -1.81 5.08
C LYS A 99 -4.62 -0.82 6.20
N GLU A 100 -4.60 -1.29 7.45
CA GLU A 100 -4.79 -0.42 8.63
C GLU A 100 -3.68 0.64 8.74
N MET A 101 -2.42 0.23 8.54
CA MET A 101 -1.26 1.13 8.61
C MET A 101 -1.29 2.20 7.52
N VAL A 102 -1.59 1.84 6.26
CA VAL A 102 -1.65 2.84 5.17
C VAL A 102 -2.83 3.80 5.36
N GLN A 103 -3.96 3.31 5.89
CA GLN A 103 -5.11 4.17 6.20
C GLN A 103 -4.76 5.21 7.27
N ALA A 104 -4.02 4.81 8.31
CA ALA A 104 -3.51 5.72 9.33
C ALA A 104 -2.59 6.83 8.74
N ALA A 105 -1.93 6.55 7.62
CA ALA A 105 -1.02 7.46 6.92
C ALA A 105 -1.63 8.19 5.71
N LYS A 106 -2.91 7.97 5.39
CA LYS A 106 -3.52 8.39 4.11
C LYS A 106 -2.74 7.92 2.87
N GLY A 107 -2.04 6.80 2.99
CA GLY A 107 -1.26 6.22 1.91
C GLY A 107 -2.05 5.18 1.12
N ARG A 108 -1.32 4.31 0.42
CA ARG A 108 -1.87 3.35 -0.55
C ARG A 108 -1.24 1.98 -0.38
N LEU A 109 -2.04 0.93 -0.57
CA LEU A 109 -1.62 -0.46 -0.56
C LEU A 109 -1.69 -1.06 -1.97
N HIS A 110 -0.63 -1.77 -2.33
CA HIS A 110 -0.56 -2.60 -3.52
C HIS A 110 -0.08 -4.00 -3.14
N CYS A 111 -0.88 -5.01 -3.44
CA CYS A 111 -0.55 -6.41 -3.22
C CYS A 111 -0.22 -7.08 -4.56
N PHE A 112 0.96 -7.69 -4.61
CA PHE A 112 1.53 -8.36 -5.76
C PHE A 112 1.69 -9.85 -5.45
N GLY A 113 1.38 -10.70 -6.43
CA GLY A 113 1.73 -12.11 -6.44
C GLY A 113 2.56 -12.44 -7.67
N GLU A 114 2.83 -13.73 -7.88
CA GLU A 114 3.61 -14.19 -9.04
C GLU A 114 2.93 -13.87 -10.37
N ALA A 115 1.59 -13.90 -10.41
CA ALA A 115 0.80 -13.57 -11.59
C ALA A 115 0.60 -12.05 -11.80
N GLY A 116 1.13 -11.21 -10.92
CA GLY A 116 1.00 -9.76 -10.96
C GLY A 116 0.16 -9.18 -9.83
N ILE A 117 -0.42 -8.00 -10.05
CA ILE A 117 -1.18 -7.25 -9.05
C ILE A 117 -2.56 -7.90 -8.87
N PHE A 118 -2.94 -8.20 -7.64
CA PHE A 118 -4.27 -8.74 -7.32
C PHE A 118 -5.11 -7.85 -6.40
N GLU A 119 -4.49 -6.91 -5.68
CA GLU A 119 -5.19 -5.86 -4.92
C GLU A 119 -4.39 -4.55 -5.02
N SER A 120 -5.04 -3.43 -5.28
CA SER A 120 -4.37 -2.14 -5.45
C SER A 120 -5.34 -0.98 -5.30
N ASP A 121 -5.08 -0.07 -4.36
CA ASP A 121 -5.92 1.11 -4.14
C ASP A 121 -5.96 2.03 -5.36
N ASP A 122 -4.86 2.12 -6.12
CA ASP A 122 -4.82 2.94 -7.33
C ASP A 122 -5.64 2.35 -8.46
N ILE A 123 -5.60 1.02 -8.63
CA ILE A 123 -6.43 0.35 -9.64
C ILE A 123 -7.90 0.54 -9.29
N THR A 124 -8.28 0.37 -8.02
CA THR A 124 -9.64 0.63 -7.56
C THR A 124 -10.06 2.08 -7.78
N SER A 125 -9.17 3.04 -7.51
CA SER A 125 -9.44 4.46 -7.72
C SER A 125 -9.67 4.77 -9.21
N ILE A 126 -8.83 4.23 -10.09
CA ILE A 126 -8.96 4.40 -11.55
C ILE A 126 -10.28 3.79 -12.05
N ILE A 127 -10.63 2.59 -11.61
CA ILE A 127 -11.90 1.94 -11.96
C ILE A 127 -13.08 2.83 -11.56
N SER A 128 -13.06 3.38 -10.34
CA SER A 128 -14.12 4.28 -9.87
C SER A 128 -14.23 5.55 -10.73
N GLU A 129 -13.12 6.15 -11.13
CA GLU A 129 -13.13 7.33 -12.01
C GLU A 129 -13.65 7.00 -13.42
N VAL A 130 -13.32 5.83 -13.95
CA VAL A 130 -13.86 5.34 -15.24
C VAL A 130 -15.37 5.14 -15.16
N GLU A 131 -15.87 4.52 -14.09
CA GLU A 131 -17.31 4.32 -13.86
C GLU A 131 -18.05 5.66 -13.76
N LYS A 132 -17.49 6.64 -13.03
CA LYS A 132 -18.04 8.00 -12.95
C LYS A 132 -18.08 8.67 -14.32
N ALA A 133 -17.02 8.57 -15.10
CA ALA A 133 -16.95 9.15 -16.45
C ALA A 133 -18.00 8.52 -17.39
N GLN A 134 -18.19 7.21 -17.32
CA GLN A 134 -19.24 6.51 -18.09
C GLN A 134 -20.64 6.98 -17.69
N ASN A 135 -20.90 7.12 -16.38
CA ASN A 135 -22.17 7.61 -15.86
C ASN A 135 -22.47 9.02 -16.37
N TYR A 136 -21.49 9.93 -16.33
CA TYR A 136 -21.65 11.27 -16.87
C TYR A 136 -21.90 11.26 -18.37
N SER A 137 -21.18 10.44 -19.13
CA SER A 137 -21.37 10.30 -20.58
C SER A 137 -22.80 9.87 -20.93
N GLN A 138 -23.33 8.84 -20.24
CA GLN A 138 -24.71 8.37 -20.44
C GLN A 138 -25.75 9.44 -20.12
N LYS A 139 -25.60 10.14 -18.98
CA LYS A 139 -26.50 11.24 -18.60
C LYS A 139 -26.50 12.37 -19.62
N CYS A 140 -25.33 12.73 -20.15
CA CYS A 140 -25.22 13.73 -21.21
C CYS A 140 -25.89 13.27 -22.50
N ALA A 141 -25.71 12.01 -22.90
CA ALA A 141 -26.38 11.46 -24.09
C ALA A 141 -27.91 11.54 -23.96
N PHE A 142 -28.47 11.10 -22.83
CA PHE A 142 -29.91 11.20 -22.56
C PHE A 142 -30.43 12.64 -22.56
N LEU A 143 -29.65 13.57 -22.00
CA LEU A 143 -30.00 14.99 -22.00
C LEU A 143 -30.07 15.54 -23.43
N VAL A 144 -29.07 15.23 -24.26
CA VAL A 144 -29.01 15.68 -25.66
C VAL A 144 -30.15 15.10 -26.48
N GLU A 145 -30.48 13.81 -26.31
CA GLU A 145 -31.64 13.19 -26.98
C GLU A 145 -32.96 13.85 -26.56
N SER A 146 -33.14 14.11 -25.26
CA SER A 146 -34.34 14.77 -24.74
C SER A 146 -34.53 16.18 -25.30
N LEU A 147 -33.44 16.93 -25.54
CA LEU A 147 -33.49 18.25 -26.16
C LEU A 147 -33.86 18.17 -27.65
N LYS A 148 -33.30 17.21 -28.39
CA LYS A 148 -33.62 16.99 -29.81
C LYS A 148 -35.08 16.59 -30.04
N GLN A 149 -35.70 15.88 -29.10
CA GLN A 149 -37.11 15.51 -29.19
C GLN A 149 -38.09 16.68 -28.91
N ARG A 150 -37.59 17.79 -28.35
CA ARG A 150 -38.38 18.97 -28.00
C ARG A 150 -38.25 20.13 -29.00
N SER A 151 -37.38 20.01 -30.00
CA SER A 151 -37.21 20.95 -31.12
C SER A 151 -37.95 20.47 -32.36
#